data_AF-A0A087VXM5-F1
#
_entry.id   AF-A0A087VXM5-F1
#
_cell.length_a   1.000
_cell.length_b   1.000
_cell.length_c   1.000
_cell.angle_alpha   90.00
_cell.angle_beta   90.00
_cell.angle_gamma   90.00
#
_symmetry.space_group_name_H-M   'P 1'
#
loop_
_entity.id
_entity.type
_entity.pdbx_description
1 polymer ?
#
loop_
_entity_poly.entity_id
_entity_poly.type
_entity_poly.pdbx_seq_one_letter_code
_entity_poly.pdbx_strand_id
1 'polypeptide(L)'
;MAPRTWVSLVLLTLALAVLAADMKAFRACLEVCNQRYKQCLKKTEGMWRDFYKNVNNITRIANRCCLYRANSRRATEMDSLGACARIRCNAALWGCEIRKRHEGEISQSEREHLAQEEEEHGGRSY
;
A
#
# COMPACT_ATOMS: atom_id res chain seq x y z
N MET A 1 6.29 23.04 -46.23
CA MET A 1 6.97 22.87 -44.93
C MET A 1 5.93 22.86 -43.81
N ALA A 2 5.52 21.68 -43.33
CA ALA A 2 4.68 21.46 -42.13
C ALA A 2 4.42 19.96 -41.71
N PRO A 3 4.90 18.89 -42.37
CA PRO A 3 4.41 17.53 -42.05
C PRO A 3 5.02 16.91 -40.78
N ARG A 4 6.14 17.46 -40.28
CA ARG A 4 6.93 16.84 -39.19
C ARG A 4 6.28 16.98 -37.81
N THR A 5 5.54 18.05 -37.55
CA THR A 5 4.94 18.28 -36.22
C THR A 5 3.71 17.40 -35.97
N TRP A 6 2.91 17.15 -37.01
CA TRP A 6 1.72 16.31 -36.92
C TRP A 6 2.03 14.84 -36.71
N VAL A 7 3.02 14.30 -37.44
CA VAL A 7 3.47 12.91 -37.27
C VAL A 7 4.03 12.69 -35.86
N SER A 8 4.84 13.63 -35.35
CA SER A 8 5.34 13.55 -33.97
C SER A 8 4.23 13.64 -32.93
N LEU A 9 3.19 14.46 -33.14
CA LEU A 9 2.05 14.54 -32.23
C LEU A 9 1.26 13.23 -32.20
N VAL A 10 1.02 12.63 -33.37
CA VAL A 10 0.30 11.35 -33.51
C VAL A 10 1.08 10.20 -32.87
N LEU A 11 2.41 10.16 -33.04
CA LEU A 11 3.26 9.16 -32.38
C LEU A 11 3.26 9.34 -30.85
N LEU A 12 3.27 10.59 -30.37
CA LEU A 12 3.23 10.88 -28.94
C LEU A 12 1.89 10.46 -28.32
N THR A 13 0.76 10.75 -28.98
CA THR A 13 -0.57 10.35 -28.49
C THR A 13 -0.76 8.83 -28.51
N LEU A 14 -0.25 8.13 -29.55
CA LEU A 14 -0.24 6.67 -29.57
C LEU A 14 0.58 6.09 -28.42
N ALA A 15 1.78 6.62 -28.18
CA ALA A 15 2.65 6.16 -27.10
C ALA A 15 1.99 6.35 -25.72
N LEU A 16 1.34 7.49 -25.49
CA LEU A 16 0.58 7.75 -24.26
C LEU A 16 -0.60 6.79 -24.09
N ALA A 17 -1.32 6.49 -25.17
CA ALA A 17 -2.45 5.55 -25.13
C ALA A 17 -1.98 4.11 -24.80
N VAL A 18 -0.86 3.68 -25.38
CA VAL A 18 -0.24 2.37 -25.07
C VAL A 18 0.19 2.32 -23.60
N LEU A 19 0.86 3.36 -23.10
CA LEU A 19 1.26 3.43 -21.69
C LEU A 19 0.05 3.37 -20.75
N ALA A 20 -1.03 4.07 -21.08
CA ALA A 20 -2.25 4.08 -20.28
C ALA A 20 -2.92 2.70 -20.24
N ALA A 21 -2.93 1.98 -21.36
CA ALA A 21 -3.45 0.62 -21.44
C ALA A 21 -2.62 -0.37 -20.61
N ASP A 22 -1.29 -0.27 -20.68
CA ASP A 22 -0.37 -1.10 -19.89
C ASP A 22 -0.55 -0.86 -18.38
N MET A 23 -0.62 0.41 -17.96
CA MET A 23 -0.89 0.76 -16.57
C MET A 23 -2.25 0.25 -16.08
N LYS A 24 -3.27 0.22 -16.94
CA LYS A 24 -4.58 -0.34 -16.60
C LYS A 24 -4.50 -1.85 -16.41
N ALA A 25 -3.80 -2.57 -17.29
CA ALA A 25 -3.57 -4.01 -17.17
C ALA A 25 -2.77 -4.34 -15.90
N PHE A 26 -1.72 -3.57 -15.62
CA PHE A 26 -0.90 -3.71 -14.42
C PHE A 26 -1.73 -3.52 -13.13
N ARG A 27 -2.56 -2.47 -13.06
CA ARG A 27 -3.47 -2.23 -11.92
C ARG A 27 -4.47 -3.37 -11.75
N ALA A 28 -5.03 -3.87 -12.85
CA ALA A 28 -5.95 -5.01 -12.80
C ALA A 28 -5.27 -6.28 -12.27
N CYS A 29 -4.01 -6.53 -12.66
CA CYS A 29 -3.22 -7.64 -12.13
C CYS A 29 -3.00 -7.48 -10.61
N LEU A 30 -2.57 -6.29 -10.17
CA LEU A 30 -2.33 -6.01 -8.75
C LEU A 30 -3.60 -6.13 -7.91
N GLU A 31 -4.78 -5.80 -8.45
CA GLU A 31 -6.02 -5.89 -7.70
C GLU A 31 -6.32 -7.33 -7.24
N VAL A 32 -5.98 -8.34 -8.04
CA VAL A 32 -6.11 -9.75 -7.62
C VAL A 32 -5.24 -10.05 -6.39
N CYS A 33 -4.00 -9.55 -6.38
CA CYS A 33 -3.11 -9.70 -5.23
C CYS A 33 -3.59 -8.88 -4.02
N ASN A 34 -4.15 -7.69 -4.25
CA ASN A 34 -4.72 -6.82 -3.22
C ASN A 34 -5.93 -7.45 -2.54
N GLN A 35 -6.78 -8.18 -3.26
CA GLN A 35 -7.91 -8.89 -2.65
C GLN A 35 -7.43 -9.95 -1.65
N ARG A 36 -6.36 -10.69 -1.98
CA ARG A 36 -5.72 -11.63 -1.05
C ARG A 36 -5.11 -10.92 0.15
N TYR A 37 -4.48 -9.76 -0.07
CA TYR A 37 -3.95 -8.93 1.00
C TYR A 37 -5.05 -8.46 1.95
N LYS A 38 -6.17 -7.95 1.44
CA LYS A 38 -7.36 -7.57 2.22
C LYS A 38 -7.90 -8.75 3.04
N GLN A 39 -7.97 -9.94 2.46
CA GLN A 39 -8.36 -11.16 3.19
C GLN A 39 -7.37 -11.51 4.32
N CYS A 40 -6.07 -11.42 4.07
CA CYS A 40 -5.05 -11.66 5.10
C CYS A 40 -5.13 -10.63 6.24
N LEU A 41 -5.40 -9.37 5.92
CA LEU A 41 -5.56 -8.28 6.88
C LEU A 41 -6.79 -8.43 7.78
N LYS A 42 -7.75 -9.31 7.49
CA LYS A 42 -8.85 -9.60 8.42
C LYS A 42 -8.37 -10.08 9.80
N LYS A 43 -7.13 -10.59 9.89
CA LYS A 43 -6.46 -10.93 11.15
C LYS A 43 -6.25 -9.73 12.10
N THR A 44 -6.38 -8.50 11.61
CA THR A 44 -6.32 -7.28 12.42
C THR A 44 -7.70 -6.70 12.73
N GLU A 45 -8.79 -7.36 12.33
CA GLU A 45 -10.16 -6.94 12.70
C GLU A 45 -10.29 -6.80 14.23
N GLY A 46 -10.95 -5.73 14.66
CA GLY A 46 -11.07 -5.35 16.07
C GLY A 46 -9.86 -4.61 16.66
N MET A 47 -8.65 -4.78 16.11
CA MET A 47 -7.45 -4.11 16.64
C MET A 47 -7.38 -2.62 16.27
N TRP A 48 -7.99 -2.25 15.14
CA TRP A 48 -7.92 -0.88 14.60
C TRP A 48 -8.59 0.18 15.47
N ARG A 49 -9.61 -0.21 16.25
CA ARG A 49 -10.31 0.71 17.17
C ARG A 49 -9.33 1.24 18.22
N ASP A 50 -8.55 0.35 18.80
CA ASP A 50 -7.55 0.65 19.83
C ASP A 50 -6.13 0.63 19.20
N PHE A 51 -5.97 1.35 18.09
CA PHE A 51 -4.78 1.29 17.22
C PHE A 51 -3.47 1.47 17.98
N TYR A 52 -3.34 2.50 18.82
CA TYR A 52 -2.09 2.78 19.53
C TYR A 52 -1.71 1.68 20.52
N LYS A 53 -2.71 1.04 21.14
CA LYS A 53 -2.50 -0.15 22.00
C LYS A 53 -2.12 -1.39 21.19
N ASN A 54 -2.46 -1.44 19.91
CA ASN A 54 -2.29 -2.61 19.04
C ASN A 54 -1.29 -2.41 17.90
N VAL A 55 -0.63 -1.25 17.79
CA VAL A 55 0.14 -0.86 16.61
C VAL A 55 1.23 -1.87 16.27
N ASN A 56 1.88 -2.44 17.29
CA ASN A 56 2.90 -3.48 17.11
C ASN A 56 2.33 -4.78 16.54
N ASN A 57 1.14 -5.19 17.01
CA ASN A 57 0.46 -6.39 16.51
C ASN A 57 -0.05 -6.18 15.08
N ILE A 58 -0.69 -5.04 14.82
CA ILE A 58 -1.16 -4.65 13.49
C ILE A 58 0.01 -4.64 12.52
N THR A 59 1.11 -3.98 12.89
CA THR A 59 2.31 -3.86 12.06
C THR A 59 2.91 -5.22 11.73
N ARG A 60 3.05 -6.09 12.73
CA ARG A 60 3.56 -7.45 12.52
C ARG A 60 2.68 -8.25 11.56
N ILE A 61 1.36 -8.19 11.72
CA ILE A 61 0.42 -8.93 10.86
C ILE A 61 0.43 -8.36 9.44
N ALA A 62 0.32 -7.05 9.29
CA ALA A 62 0.30 -6.39 7.99
C ALA A 62 1.61 -6.61 7.22
N ASN A 63 2.77 -6.48 7.88
CA ASN A 63 4.06 -6.79 7.25
C ASN A 63 4.16 -8.24 6.79
N ARG A 64 3.63 -9.18 7.57
CA ARG A 64 3.56 -10.59 7.15
C ARG A 64 2.66 -10.76 5.93
N CYS A 65 1.44 -10.22 5.97
CA CYS A 65 0.51 -10.26 4.84
C CYS A 65 1.09 -9.60 3.57
N CYS A 66 1.96 -8.61 3.75
CA CYS A 66 2.51 -7.81 2.66
C CYS A 66 3.77 -8.37 2.04
N LEU A 67 4.75 -8.81 2.83
CA LEU A 67 6.10 -9.11 2.36
C LEU A 67 6.60 -10.51 2.71
N TYR A 68 5.80 -11.35 3.38
CA TYR A 68 6.22 -12.72 3.71
C TYR A 68 6.70 -13.46 2.45
N ARG A 69 7.98 -13.83 2.46
CA ARG A 69 8.68 -14.53 1.37
C ARG A 69 8.67 -13.81 0.02
N ALA A 70 8.40 -12.51 -0.05
CA ALA A 70 8.30 -11.76 -1.31
C ALA A 70 9.53 -11.97 -2.23
N ASN A 71 10.74 -12.02 -1.67
CA ASN A 71 11.99 -12.21 -2.40
C ASN A 71 12.49 -13.67 -2.45
N SER A 72 11.75 -14.62 -1.88
CA SER A 72 12.15 -16.03 -1.86
C SER A 72 11.90 -16.69 -3.21
N ARG A 73 12.87 -17.46 -3.70
CA ARG A 73 12.70 -18.32 -4.90
C ARG A 73 11.63 -19.40 -4.71
N ARG A 74 11.34 -19.77 -3.46
CA ARG A 74 10.33 -20.80 -3.13
C ARG A 74 8.95 -20.19 -2.85
N ALA A 75 8.77 -18.89 -3.04
CA ALA A 75 7.51 -18.22 -2.74
C ALA A 75 6.40 -18.70 -3.67
N THR A 76 5.19 -18.73 -3.15
CA THR A 76 3.96 -18.94 -3.91
C THR A 76 3.16 -17.64 -3.94
N GLU A 77 2.25 -17.50 -4.90
CA GLU A 77 1.39 -16.32 -4.97
C GLU A 77 0.47 -16.12 -3.74
N MET A 78 0.38 -17.12 -2.86
CA MET A 78 -0.47 -17.08 -1.66
C MET A 78 0.29 -16.65 -0.41
N ASP A 79 1.62 -16.52 -0.48
CA ASP A 79 2.44 -16.19 0.69
C ASP A 79 2.21 -14.75 1.19
N SER A 80 2.13 -13.79 0.27
CA SER A 80 1.96 -12.36 0.57
C SER A 80 1.61 -11.54 -0.67
N LEU A 81 1.24 -10.27 -0.46
CA LEU A 81 1.05 -9.30 -1.53
C LEU A 81 2.28 -9.20 -2.44
N GLY A 82 3.48 -9.08 -1.87
CA GLY A 82 4.74 -8.96 -2.60
C GLY A 82 5.11 -10.22 -3.37
N ALA A 83 4.85 -11.41 -2.81
CA ALA A 83 5.04 -12.66 -3.54
C ALA A 83 4.09 -12.75 -4.74
N CYS A 84 2.81 -12.41 -4.55
CA CYS A 84 1.81 -12.39 -5.62
C CYS A 84 2.17 -11.37 -6.73
N ALA A 85 2.50 -10.13 -6.35
CA ALA A 85 2.86 -9.08 -7.30
C ALA A 85 4.09 -9.45 -8.13
N ARG A 86 5.10 -10.07 -7.51
CA ARG A 86 6.31 -10.52 -8.21
C ARG A 86 6.01 -11.64 -9.20
N ILE A 87 5.25 -12.66 -8.77
CA ILE A 87 5.00 -13.87 -9.57
C ILE A 87 3.99 -13.59 -10.70
N ARG A 88 2.92 -12.85 -10.41
CA ARG A 88 1.82 -12.62 -11.36
C ARG A 88 2.01 -11.38 -12.23
N CYS A 89 2.53 -10.31 -11.63
CA CYS A 89 2.54 -8.98 -12.25
C CYS A 89 3.95 -8.49 -12.57
N ASN A 90 4.98 -9.33 -12.39
CA ASN A 90 6.39 -8.98 -12.58
C ASN A 90 6.83 -7.70 -11.83
N ALA A 91 6.23 -7.44 -10.66
CA ALA A 91 6.51 -6.25 -9.87
C ALA A 91 7.06 -6.60 -8.48
N ALA A 92 8.19 -6.00 -8.12
CA ALA A 92 8.75 -6.08 -6.79
C ALA A 92 8.15 -5.01 -5.88
N LEU A 93 7.74 -5.40 -4.67
CA LEU A 93 7.35 -4.49 -3.61
C LEU A 93 8.47 -4.39 -2.58
N TRP A 94 8.73 -3.17 -2.11
CA TRP A 94 9.88 -2.84 -1.25
C TRP A 94 9.51 -2.61 0.21
N GLY A 95 8.23 -2.37 0.52
CA GLY A 95 7.79 -1.99 1.85
C GLY A 95 6.28 -2.09 1.99
N CYS A 96 5.82 -2.15 3.24
CA CYS A 96 4.43 -1.91 3.57
C CYS A 96 4.32 -0.77 4.56
N GLU A 97 3.65 0.29 4.13
CA GLU A 97 3.36 1.42 4.99
C GLU A 97 1.96 1.25 5.60
N ILE A 98 1.88 1.47 6.91
CA ILE A 98 0.63 1.37 7.66
C ILE A 98 0.32 2.75 8.21
N ARG A 99 -0.73 3.36 7.68
CA ARG A 99 -1.25 4.63 8.18
C ARG A 99 -2.69 4.44 8.60
N LYS A 100 -2.99 4.74 9.86
CA LYS A 100 -4.39 4.94 10.28
C LYS A 100 -4.78 6.35 9.84
N ARG A 101 -5.79 6.46 8.96
CA ARG A 101 -6.50 7.73 8.78
C ARG A 101 -7.59 7.82 9.84
N HIS A 102 -7.69 8.98 10.46
CA HIS A 102 -8.75 9.28 11.40
C HIS A 102 -10.06 9.50 10.63
N GLU A 103 -11.10 8.74 10.97
CA GLU A 103 -12.46 8.92 10.47
C GLU A 103 -13.42 8.70 11.65
N GLY A 104 -14.22 9.71 12.00
CA GLY A 104 -15.25 9.60 13.05
C GLY A 104 -14.77 9.96 14.46
N GLU A 105 -15.29 9.26 15.48
CA GLU A 105 -14.99 9.56 16.88
C GLU A 105 -13.59 9.06 17.29
N ILE A 106 -12.85 9.91 18.02
CA ILE A 106 -11.53 9.58 18.55
C ILE A 106 -11.66 8.48 19.61
N SER A 107 -10.89 7.39 19.47
CA SER A 107 -10.86 6.32 20.48
C SER A 107 -10.08 6.73 21.72
N GLN A 108 -10.30 6.05 22.85
CA GLN A 108 -9.56 6.36 24.08
C GLN A 108 -8.04 6.21 23.89
N SER A 109 -7.58 5.17 23.19
CA SER A 109 -6.15 4.99 22.91
C SER A 109 -5.53 6.14 22.11
N GLU A 110 -6.33 6.81 21.29
CA GLU A 110 -5.89 7.94 20.48
C GLU A 110 -5.87 9.23 21.29
N ARG A 111 -6.86 9.43 22.18
CA ARG A 111 -6.80 10.51 23.18
C ARG A 111 -5.55 10.39 24.07
N GLU A 112 -5.26 9.20 24.56
CA GLU A 112 -4.08 8.91 25.39
C GLU A 112 -2.79 9.22 24.64
N HIS A 113 -2.68 8.81 23.37
CA HIS A 113 -1.49 9.08 22.53
C HIS A 113 -1.31 10.57 22.25
N LEU A 114 -2.37 11.29 21.89
CA LEU A 114 -2.30 12.73 21.61
C LEU A 114 -1.89 13.53 22.86
N ALA A 115 -2.42 13.17 24.04
CA ALA A 115 -2.02 13.80 25.30
C ALA A 115 -0.52 13.58 25.59
N GLN A 116 0.02 12.38 25.32
CA GLN A 116 1.45 12.10 25.46
C GLN A 116 2.29 12.90 24.46
N GLU A 117 1.89 13.00 23.20
CA GLU A 117 2.59 13.85 22.21
C GLU A 117 2.60 15.33 22.63
N GLU A 118 1.49 15.83 23.18
CA GLU A 118 1.41 17.19 23.72
C GLU A 118 2.32 17.40 24.94
N GLU A 119 2.44 16.42 25.84
CA GLU A 119 3.38 16.49 26.98
C GLU A 119 4.85 16.42 26.52
N GLU A 120 5.17 15.56 25.55
CA GLU A 120 6.54 15.37 25.05
C GLU A 120 7.00 16.51 24.14
N HIS A 121 6.10 17.16 23.41
CA HIS A 121 6.43 18.19 22.42
C HIS A 121 5.91 19.59 22.76
N GLY A 122 4.98 19.74 23.69
CA GLY A 122 4.43 21.03 24.14
C GLY A 122 5.41 21.90 24.94
N GLY A 123 6.59 21.37 25.30
CA GLY A 123 7.70 22.15 25.87
C GLY A 123 8.57 22.88 24.84
N ARG A 124 8.37 22.66 23.53
CA ARG A 124 9.16 23.30 22.48
C ARG A 124 8.32 24.36 21.76
N SER A 125 8.05 25.45 22.47
CA SER A 125 7.55 26.68 21.85
C SER A 125 8.62 27.20 20.88
N TYR A 126 8.29 27.24 19.59
CA TYR A 126 8.87 28.26 18.71
C TYR A 126 8.30 29.62 19.07
#